data_AF-A0A9N8HH19-F1
#
_entry.id   AF-A0A9N8HH19-F1
#
_cell.length_a   1.000
_cell.length_b   1.000
_cell.length_c   1.000
_cell.angle_alpha   90.00
_cell.angle_beta   90.00
_cell.angle_gamma   90.00
#
_symmetry.space_group_name_H-M   'P 1'
#
loop_
_entity.id
_entity.type
_entity.pdbx_description
1 polymer ?
#
loop_
_entity_poly.entity_id
_entity_poly.type
_entity_poly.pdbx_seq_one_letter_code
_entity_poly.pdbx_strand_id
1 'polypeptide(L)'
;MKIPAWDVERQLYSNSSTANEQTKCSSSSSALPVPVERDHHDASPVATARSQTASVMFSDEDNVIHDILPLSAYSVEEIESCWFSRYEYNAFKRNSLVTLSLNRTGALSPDDPEHTMRGLECRTRECTDSRRMLRYQATAAVFEEQARQRQGHHYQGVDPQAISDCYHAISWHSMYDAHVQGLADEQDCLEAAVDSIICTATSVLEEPDIFAALSSPSSKRNSVLGSIISIDHDQEEEPFAIAGFNSDLWTSCASSSEAPPAFNLNSFFSDMPVAVAAA
;
A
#
# COMPACT_ATOMS: atom_id res chain seq x y z
N MET A 1 -32.57 14.35 -24.17
CA MET A 1 -31.18 14.53 -23.72
C MET A 1 -31.01 13.76 -22.43
N LYS A 2 -30.28 12.64 -22.44
CA LYS A 2 -29.97 11.85 -21.24
C LYS A 2 -28.73 12.44 -20.60
N ILE A 3 -28.87 12.97 -19.39
CA ILE A 3 -27.75 13.43 -18.58
C ILE A 3 -26.96 12.17 -18.15
N PRO A 4 -25.63 12.10 -18.36
CA PRO A 4 -24.85 10.93 -18.00
C PRO A 4 -24.78 10.79 -16.46
N ALA A 5 -24.89 9.54 -15.98
CA ALA A 5 -25.08 9.20 -14.57
C ALA A 5 -23.95 9.64 -13.61
N TRP A 6 -22.81 10.10 -14.13
CA TRP A 6 -21.69 10.57 -13.31
C TRP A 6 -21.89 11.99 -12.75
N ASP A 7 -22.87 12.77 -13.24
CA ASP A 7 -23.07 14.16 -12.82
C ASP A 7 -23.93 14.31 -11.53
N VAL A 8 -24.58 13.23 -11.09
CA VAL A 8 -25.41 13.23 -9.85
C VAL A 8 -24.55 13.01 -8.59
N GLU A 9 -23.35 12.42 -8.73
CA GLU A 9 -22.55 11.96 -7.60
C GLU A 9 -21.74 13.06 -6.90
N ARG A 10 -21.59 14.25 -7.52
CA ARG A 10 -20.97 15.42 -6.86
C ARG A 10 -21.84 16.08 -5.80
N GLN A 11 -23.16 15.91 -5.85
CA GLN A 11 -24.05 16.55 -4.86
C GLN A 11 -24.17 15.76 -3.54
N LEU A 12 -23.86 14.46 -3.52
CA LEU A 12 -24.01 13.64 -2.32
C LEU A 12 -22.76 13.62 -1.43
N TYR A 13 -21.57 13.90 -1.96
CA TYR A 13 -20.32 13.93 -1.19
C TYR A 13 -20.05 15.26 -0.46
N SER A 14 -20.87 16.29 -0.66
CA SER A 14 -20.69 17.60 -0.01
C SER A 14 -21.44 17.75 1.33
N ASN A 15 -22.22 16.75 1.77
CA ASN A 15 -23.15 16.88 2.91
C ASN A 15 -22.81 16.04 4.15
N SER A 16 -21.66 15.36 4.21
CA SER A 16 -21.29 14.49 5.35
C SER A 16 -20.29 15.11 6.35
N SER A 17 -20.01 16.42 6.27
CA SER A 17 -19.02 17.09 7.13
C SER A 17 -19.61 18.15 8.06
N THR A 18 -20.71 17.85 8.76
CA THR A 18 -21.30 18.75 9.77
C THR A 18 -21.87 18.00 10.98
N ALA A 19 -21.02 17.33 11.78
CA ALA A 19 -21.39 16.95 13.15
C ALA A 19 -20.18 16.57 14.01
N ASN A 20 -19.43 17.54 14.54
CA ASN A 20 -18.99 17.60 15.94
C ASN A 20 -17.95 18.71 16.11
N GLU A 21 -18.37 19.85 16.67
CA GLU A 21 -17.50 20.71 17.49
C GLU A 21 -18.37 21.77 18.17
N GLN A 22 -18.97 21.39 19.30
CA GLN A 22 -19.44 22.35 20.31
C GLN A 22 -18.66 22.09 21.60
N THR A 23 -17.40 22.52 21.60
CA THR A 23 -16.64 22.74 22.84
C THR A 23 -16.45 24.25 22.99
N LYS A 24 -17.43 24.83 23.68
CA LYS A 24 -17.58 26.24 24.00
C LYS A 24 -16.51 26.65 25.03
N CYS A 25 -15.39 27.21 24.58
CA CYS A 25 -14.46 27.95 25.43
C CYS A 25 -14.62 29.45 25.17
N SER A 26 -15.42 30.07 26.03
CA SER A 26 -15.62 31.51 26.12
C SER A 26 -14.37 32.15 26.75
N SER A 27 -13.58 32.87 25.96
CA SER A 27 -12.60 33.82 26.51
C SER A 27 -12.67 35.11 25.70
N SER A 28 -13.34 36.09 26.30
CA SER A 28 -13.39 37.48 25.91
C SER A 28 -11.99 38.09 25.91
N SER A 29 -11.56 38.64 24.77
CA SER A 29 -10.49 39.65 24.74
C SER A 29 -10.88 40.74 23.76
N SER A 30 -11.38 41.82 24.34
CA SER A 30 -11.64 43.11 23.69
C SER A 30 -10.30 43.84 23.56
N ALA A 31 -9.78 43.95 22.34
CA ALA A 31 -8.68 44.86 22.03
C ALA A 31 -9.04 45.68 20.79
N LEU A 32 -9.06 47.00 21.00
CA LEU A 32 -9.38 48.02 20.02
C LEU A 32 -8.32 48.09 18.90
N PRO A 33 -8.71 48.42 17.66
CA PRO A 33 -7.76 48.68 16.58
C PRO A 33 -7.08 50.03 16.77
N VAL A 34 -5.76 50.02 17.01
CA VAL A 34 -4.91 51.21 16.94
C VAL A 34 -4.63 51.53 15.46
N PRO A 35 -4.86 52.76 14.99
CA PRO A 35 -4.46 53.18 13.65
C PRO A 35 -2.92 53.31 13.63
N VAL A 36 -2.25 52.38 12.95
CA VAL A 36 -0.81 52.50 12.66
C VAL A 36 -0.67 53.39 11.43
N GLU A 37 -0.16 54.61 11.65
CA GLU A 37 0.31 55.50 10.60
C GLU A 37 1.38 54.77 9.77
N ARG A 38 1.11 54.63 8.47
CA ARG A 38 2.07 54.07 7.51
C ARG A 38 2.97 55.20 7.04
N ASP A 39 4.18 55.25 7.60
CA ASP A 39 5.26 56.04 7.03
C ASP A 39 5.61 55.54 5.63
N HIS A 40 5.50 56.45 4.66
CA HIS A 40 5.94 56.28 3.29
C HIS A 40 7.47 56.28 3.25
N HIS A 41 8.09 55.14 3.54
CA HIS A 41 9.49 54.92 3.24
C HIS A 41 9.67 54.60 1.76
N ASP A 42 10.41 55.50 1.12
CA ASP A 42 10.94 55.48 -0.23
C ASP A 42 11.51 54.10 -0.60
N ALA A 43 10.77 53.35 -1.40
CA ALA A 43 11.10 52.00 -1.84
C ALA A 43 12.18 52.07 -2.92
N SER A 44 13.45 52.01 -2.49
CA SER A 44 14.55 51.70 -3.41
C SER A 44 14.27 50.36 -4.11
N PRO A 45 14.47 50.27 -5.44
CA PRO A 45 14.25 49.05 -6.20
C PRO A 45 15.31 48.02 -5.81
N VAL A 46 14.98 47.19 -4.81
CA VAL A 46 15.76 46.00 -4.47
C VAL A 46 15.64 45.07 -5.66
N ALA A 47 16.72 44.97 -6.44
CA ALA A 47 16.86 44.01 -7.52
C ALA A 47 16.67 42.60 -6.94
N THR A 48 15.46 42.07 -7.08
CA THR A 48 15.14 40.70 -6.72
C THR A 48 15.90 39.79 -7.68
N ALA A 49 17.03 39.26 -7.20
CA ALA A 49 17.76 38.20 -7.87
C ALA A 49 16.78 37.06 -8.15
N ARG A 50 16.46 36.86 -9.44
CA ARG A 50 15.60 35.75 -9.87
C ARG A 50 16.30 34.46 -9.47
N SER A 51 15.77 33.81 -8.44
CA SER A 51 16.12 32.44 -8.09
C SER A 51 15.94 31.59 -9.33
N GLN A 52 17.05 31.07 -9.86
CA GLN A 52 17.00 30.09 -10.94
C GLN A 52 16.41 28.83 -10.35
N THR A 53 15.12 28.57 -10.63
CA THR A 53 14.50 27.30 -10.27
C THR A 53 15.20 26.22 -11.08
N ALA A 54 15.76 25.21 -10.39
CA ALA A 54 16.30 24.04 -11.05
C ALA A 54 15.23 23.45 -11.98
N SER A 55 15.54 23.39 -13.29
CA SER A 55 14.66 22.79 -14.28
C SER A 55 15.03 21.32 -14.40
N VAL A 56 14.09 20.44 -14.09
CA VAL A 56 14.24 19.01 -14.37
C VAL A 56 14.03 18.81 -15.86
N MET A 57 15.06 18.33 -16.56
CA MET A 57 14.97 17.89 -17.95
C MET A 57 15.24 16.39 -18.00
N PHE A 58 14.45 15.66 -18.77
CA PHE A 58 14.68 14.25 -19.04
C PHE A 58 15.66 14.11 -20.22
N SER A 59 16.46 13.05 -20.21
CA SER A 59 17.35 12.70 -21.33
C SER A 59 16.50 12.36 -22.55
N ASP A 60 16.68 13.06 -23.67
CA ASP A 60 15.97 12.73 -24.91
C ASP A 60 16.42 11.38 -25.50
N GLU A 61 17.59 10.87 -25.10
CA GLU A 61 18.20 9.66 -25.65
C GLU A 61 17.63 8.37 -25.04
N ASP A 62 17.13 8.42 -23.80
CA ASP A 62 16.69 7.23 -23.04
C ASP A 62 15.17 7.12 -22.86
N ASN A 63 14.41 8.08 -23.40
CA ASN A 63 12.96 8.11 -23.25
C ASN A 63 12.27 7.18 -24.26
N VAL A 64 11.85 6.01 -23.80
CA VAL A 64 10.92 5.15 -24.57
C VAL A 64 9.50 5.70 -24.43
N ILE A 65 8.99 6.34 -25.48
CA ILE A 65 7.60 6.82 -25.52
C ILE A 65 6.70 5.66 -25.96
N HIS A 66 5.77 5.27 -25.08
CA HIS A 66 4.72 4.32 -25.41
C HIS A 66 3.42 5.07 -25.69
N ASP A 67 2.90 4.93 -26.91
CA ASP A 67 1.58 5.46 -27.25
C ASP A 67 0.48 4.63 -26.59
N ILE A 68 -0.28 5.25 -25.69
CA ILE A 68 -1.42 4.61 -25.04
C ILE A 68 -2.65 4.86 -25.90
N LEU A 69 -3.29 3.77 -26.34
CA LEU A 69 -4.53 3.83 -27.12
C LEU A 69 -5.61 4.55 -26.29
N PRO A 70 -6.32 5.57 -26.82
CA PRO A 70 -7.40 6.21 -26.09
C PRO A 70 -8.57 5.24 -25.89
N LEU A 71 -9.30 5.37 -24.77
CA LEU A 71 -10.41 4.46 -24.44
C LEU A 71 -11.48 4.36 -25.55
N SER A 72 -11.69 5.44 -26.30
CA SER A 72 -12.64 5.48 -27.43
C SER A 72 -12.23 4.63 -28.64
N ALA A 73 -10.97 4.20 -28.71
CA ALA A 73 -10.45 3.35 -29.78
C ALA A 73 -10.55 1.86 -29.45
N TYR A 74 -10.90 1.49 -28.22
CA TYR A 74 -11.17 0.11 -27.84
C TYR A 74 -12.56 -0.31 -28.32
N SER A 75 -12.68 -1.55 -28.78
CA SER A 75 -13.96 -2.21 -29.02
C SER A 75 -14.70 -2.44 -27.71
N VAL A 76 -16.03 -2.65 -27.79
CA VAL A 76 -16.84 -2.90 -26.59
C VAL A 76 -16.42 -4.22 -25.94
N GLU A 77 -16.09 -5.22 -26.75
CA GLU A 77 -15.62 -6.53 -26.33
C GLU A 77 -14.26 -6.45 -25.62
N GLU A 78 -13.34 -5.61 -26.09
CA GLU A 78 -12.07 -5.33 -25.39
C GLU A 78 -12.32 -4.61 -24.07
N ILE A 79 -13.21 -3.61 -24.04
CA ILE A 79 -13.54 -2.91 -22.78
C ILE A 79 -14.14 -3.88 -21.77
N GLU A 80 -15.05 -4.77 -22.19
CA GLU A 80 -15.67 -5.76 -21.30
C GLU A 80 -14.70 -6.84 -20.84
N SER A 81 -13.69 -7.18 -21.64
CA SER A 81 -12.68 -8.18 -21.28
C SER A 81 -11.48 -7.61 -20.51
N CYS A 82 -11.15 -6.33 -20.68
CA CYS A 82 -10.04 -5.68 -19.99
C CYS A 82 -10.37 -5.25 -18.56
N TRP A 83 -11.64 -5.00 -18.25
CA TRP A 83 -12.05 -4.38 -17.00
C TRP A 83 -13.02 -5.25 -16.22
N PHE A 84 -12.77 -5.37 -14.91
CA PHE A 84 -13.75 -5.97 -14.02
C PHE A 84 -15.06 -5.19 -14.05
N SER A 85 -16.16 -5.90 -14.19
CA SER A 85 -17.49 -5.35 -13.98
C SER A 85 -17.63 -4.79 -12.57
N ARG A 86 -18.57 -3.86 -12.38
CA ARG A 86 -18.90 -3.33 -11.05
C ARG A 86 -19.26 -4.45 -10.05
N TYR A 87 -19.88 -5.52 -10.54
CA TYR A 87 -20.24 -6.67 -9.72
C TYR A 87 -19.00 -7.43 -9.23
N GLU A 88 -18.08 -7.78 -10.13
CA GLU A 88 -16.84 -8.48 -9.80
C GLU A 88 -15.96 -7.66 -8.85
N TYR A 89 -15.83 -6.35 -9.10
CA TYR A 89 -15.08 -5.46 -8.22
C TYR A 89 -15.66 -5.43 -6.80
N ASN A 90 -17.00 -5.42 -6.68
CA ASN A 90 -17.66 -5.47 -5.37
C ASN A 90 -17.50 -6.84 -4.70
N ALA A 91 -17.48 -7.93 -5.47
CA ALA A 91 -17.18 -9.27 -4.96
C ALA A 91 -15.75 -9.34 -4.42
N PHE A 92 -14.76 -8.88 -5.20
CA PHE A 92 -13.36 -8.75 -4.76
C PHE A 92 -13.23 -7.95 -3.46
N LYS A 93 -13.91 -6.80 -3.37
CA LYS A 93 -13.93 -5.99 -2.15
C LYS A 93 -14.47 -6.77 -0.94
N ARG A 94 -15.60 -7.46 -1.10
CA ARG A 94 -16.18 -8.27 -0.02
C ARG A 94 -15.22 -9.39 0.40
N ASN A 95 -14.65 -10.12 -0.56
CA ASN A 95 -13.68 -11.18 -0.28
C ASN A 95 -12.45 -10.65 0.47
N SER A 96 -11.94 -9.46 0.10
CA SER A 96 -10.81 -8.85 0.82
C SER A 96 -11.12 -8.53 2.29
N LEU A 97 -12.37 -8.17 2.61
CA LEU A 97 -12.80 -7.94 3.99
C LEU A 97 -12.94 -9.24 4.77
N VAL A 98 -13.42 -10.31 4.12
CA VAL A 98 -13.48 -11.66 4.72
C VAL A 98 -12.08 -12.13 5.07
N THR A 99 -11.13 -12.04 4.14
CA THR A 99 -9.73 -12.44 4.39
C THR A 99 -9.11 -11.65 5.55
N LEU A 100 -9.31 -10.33 5.60
CA LEU A 100 -8.85 -9.52 6.73
C LEU A 100 -9.48 -9.93 8.05
N SER A 101 -10.76 -10.30 8.03
CA SER A 101 -11.46 -10.81 9.22
C SER A 101 -10.88 -12.14 9.69
N LEU A 102 -10.65 -13.10 8.77
CA LEU A 102 -10.04 -14.39 9.06
C LEU A 102 -8.63 -14.25 9.63
N ASN A 103 -7.82 -13.35 9.06
CA ASN A 103 -6.49 -13.06 9.60
C ASN A 103 -6.57 -12.48 11.01
N ARG A 104 -7.48 -11.53 11.25
CA ARG A 104 -7.64 -10.91 12.57
C ARG A 104 -8.11 -11.90 13.64
N THR A 105 -8.93 -12.89 13.28
CA THR A 105 -9.36 -13.95 14.21
C THR A 105 -8.36 -15.10 14.32
N GLY A 106 -7.29 -15.11 13.52
CA GLY A 106 -6.34 -16.22 13.45
C GLY A 106 -6.90 -17.49 12.80
N ALA A 107 -8.03 -17.38 12.10
CA ALA A 107 -8.68 -18.48 11.41
C ALA A 107 -8.20 -18.67 9.97
N LEU A 108 -7.33 -17.78 9.48
CA LEU A 108 -6.76 -17.89 8.14
C LEU A 108 -5.69 -18.98 8.11
N SER A 109 -5.94 -20.04 7.33
CA SER A 109 -4.95 -21.09 7.08
C SER A 109 -3.89 -20.59 6.08
N PRO A 110 -2.60 -20.90 6.28
CA PRO A 110 -1.56 -20.55 5.31
C PRO A 110 -1.73 -21.27 3.97
N ASP A 111 -2.36 -22.45 3.97
CA ASP A 111 -2.57 -23.29 2.79
C ASP A 111 -3.94 -23.05 2.12
N ASP A 112 -4.68 -22.00 2.49
CA ASP A 112 -5.98 -21.69 1.91
C ASP A 112 -5.82 -21.02 0.53
N PRO A 113 -6.20 -21.68 -0.59
CA PRO A 113 -6.07 -21.09 -1.92
C PRO A 113 -7.08 -19.97 -2.18
N GLU A 114 -8.18 -19.88 -1.41
CA GLU A 114 -9.24 -18.88 -1.63
C GLU A 114 -8.93 -17.55 -0.93
N HIS A 115 -8.15 -17.59 0.15
CA HIS A 115 -7.87 -16.44 1.00
C HIS A 115 -6.37 -16.25 1.21
N THR A 116 -5.82 -15.18 0.64
CA THR A 116 -4.43 -14.78 0.86
C THR A 116 -4.32 -13.40 1.49
N MET A 117 -3.42 -13.24 2.46
CA MET A 117 -3.07 -11.94 3.03
C MET A 117 -2.22 -11.09 2.10
N ARG A 118 -1.68 -11.69 1.03
CA ARG A 118 -0.77 -11.01 0.10
C ARG A 118 -1.47 -9.83 -0.59
N GLY A 119 -0.89 -8.64 -0.49
CA GLY A 119 -1.47 -7.39 -0.98
C GLY A 119 -2.55 -6.75 -0.08
N LEU A 120 -2.91 -7.39 1.04
CA LEU A 120 -3.85 -6.87 2.04
C LEU A 120 -3.17 -6.43 3.34
N GLU A 121 -1.86 -6.62 3.48
CA GLU A 121 -1.05 -6.29 4.66
C GLU A 121 -1.21 -4.81 4.99
N CYS A 122 -1.19 -3.95 3.97
CA CYS A 122 -1.34 -2.50 4.14
C CYS A 122 -2.72 -2.06 4.64
N ARG A 123 -3.72 -2.94 4.63
CA ARG A 123 -5.07 -2.69 5.15
C ARG A 123 -5.26 -3.14 6.60
N THR A 124 -4.27 -3.82 7.18
CA THR A 124 -4.26 -4.07 8.62
C THR A 124 -4.12 -2.75 9.38
N ARG A 125 -4.62 -2.73 10.61
CA ARG A 125 -4.55 -1.53 11.46
C ARG A 125 -3.10 -1.22 11.80
N GLU A 126 -2.34 -2.27 12.11
CA GLU A 126 -0.94 -2.25 12.51
C GLU A 126 -0.08 -1.65 11.39
N CYS A 127 -0.22 -2.13 10.15
CA CYS A 127 0.51 -1.55 9.02
C CYS A 127 0.04 -0.13 8.70
N THR A 128 -1.24 0.18 8.86
CA THR A 128 -1.75 1.56 8.65
C THR A 128 -1.13 2.53 9.65
N ASP A 129 -1.10 2.15 10.93
CA ASP A 129 -0.53 2.95 12.01
C ASP A 129 0.99 3.08 11.86
N SER A 130 1.69 1.98 11.54
CA SER A 130 3.13 1.98 11.24
C SER A 130 3.48 2.93 10.09
N ARG A 131 2.77 2.84 8.95
CA ARG A 131 2.97 3.76 7.81
C ARG A 131 2.68 5.21 8.16
N ARG A 132 1.66 5.47 8.99
CA ARG A 132 1.35 6.82 9.47
C ARG A 132 2.47 7.35 10.34
N MET A 133 2.97 6.56 11.28
CA MET A 133 4.07 6.93 12.17
C MET A 133 5.35 7.20 11.39
N LEU A 134 5.72 6.32 10.47
CA LEU A 134 6.91 6.49 9.64
C LEU A 134 6.86 7.79 8.82
N ARG A 135 5.73 8.08 8.16
CA ARG A 135 5.55 9.34 7.42
C ARG A 135 5.69 10.56 8.34
N TYR A 136 5.11 10.49 9.54
CA TYR A 136 5.22 11.56 10.52
C TYR A 136 6.68 11.79 10.93
N GLN A 137 7.40 10.72 11.31
CA GLN A 137 8.81 10.80 11.71
C GLN A 137 9.71 11.32 10.59
N ALA A 138 9.56 10.78 9.37
CA ALA A 138 10.35 11.21 8.22
C ALA A 138 10.12 12.69 7.89
N THR A 139 8.86 13.14 7.99
CA THR A 139 8.51 14.56 7.78
C THR A 139 9.06 15.46 8.89
N ALA A 140 8.96 15.01 10.15
CA ALA A 140 9.49 15.73 11.29
C ALA A 140 11.01 15.92 11.17
N ALA A 141 11.76 14.86 10.84
CA ALA A 141 13.21 14.93 10.67
C ALA A 141 13.63 15.91 9.56
N VAL A 142 12.92 15.90 8.43
CA VAL A 142 13.15 16.88 7.35
C VAL A 142 12.93 18.31 7.84
N PHE A 143 11.85 18.57 8.58
CA PHE A 143 11.58 19.91 9.09
C PHE A 143 12.55 20.36 10.16
N GLU A 144 12.99 19.47 11.05
CA GLU A 144 14.03 19.73 12.04
C GLU A 144 15.35 20.10 11.37
N GLU A 145 15.77 19.32 10.36
CA GLU A 145 16.98 19.61 9.60
C GLU A 145 16.90 20.94 8.86
N GLN A 146 15.77 21.22 8.18
CA GLN A 146 15.54 22.52 7.55
C GLN A 146 15.55 23.68 8.56
N ALA A 147 14.98 23.49 9.76
CA ALA A 147 15.00 24.49 10.82
C ALA A 147 16.43 24.72 11.33
N ARG A 148 17.22 23.65 11.50
CA ARG A 148 18.63 23.71 11.87
C ARG A 148 19.44 24.49 10.84
N GLN A 149 19.27 24.21 9.54
CA GLN A 149 19.94 24.94 8.46
C GLN A 149 19.58 26.44 8.45
N ARG A 150 18.31 26.79 8.72
CA ARG A 150 17.88 28.20 8.83
C ARG A 150 18.48 28.94 10.03
N GLN A 151 18.65 28.26 11.17
CA GLN A 151 19.20 28.85 12.40
C GLN A 151 20.73 28.95 12.38
N GLY A 152 21.40 28.03 11.69
CA GLY A 152 22.87 27.90 11.71
C GLY A 152 23.66 29.02 11.04
N HIS A 153 23.01 30.05 10.46
CA HIS A 153 23.66 31.17 9.76
C HIS A 153 24.76 30.76 8.74
N HIS A 154 24.73 29.54 8.23
CA HIS A 154 25.58 29.16 7.11
C HIS A 154 25.00 29.83 5.85
N TYR A 155 25.60 30.95 5.46
CA TYR A 155 25.29 31.75 4.27
C TYR A 155 25.36 31.01 2.92
N GLN A 156 25.59 29.68 2.93
CA GLN A 156 25.80 28.87 1.73
C GLN A 156 24.51 28.22 1.17
N GLY A 157 23.34 28.54 1.74
CA GLY A 157 22.05 28.05 1.24
C GLY A 157 21.60 26.76 1.92
N VAL A 158 20.45 26.24 1.46
CA VAL A 158 19.89 24.96 1.92
C VAL A 158 20.75 23.83 1.36
N ASP A 159 21.27 22.96 2.23
CA ASP A 159 21.98 21.75 1.83
C ASP A 159 20.96 20.62 1.58
N PRO A 160 20.68 20.27 0.31
CA PRO A 160 19.68 19.26 -0.01
C PRO A 160 20.15 17.85 0.38
N GLN A 161 21.46 17.60 0.41
CA GLN A 161 21.99 16.27 0.72
C GLN A 161 21.75 15.93 2.18
N ALA A 162 22.02 16.86 3.10
CA ALA A 162 21.74 16.66 4.52
C ALA A 162 20.25 16.38 4.80
N ILE A 163 19.33 17.06 4.10
CA ILE A 163 17.88 16.79 4.22
C ILE A 163 17.54 15.39 3.70
N SER A 164 18.11 15.00 2.56
CA SER A 164 17.93 13.67 1.98
C SER A 164 18.42 12.58 2.93
N ASP A 165 19.60 12.77 3.53
CA ASP A 165 20.19 11.82 4.46
C ASP A 165 19.32 11.65 5.71
N CYS A 166 18.76 12.74 6.26
CA CYS A 166 17.82 12.68 7.38
C CYS A 166 16.53 11.92 7.04
N TYR A 167 15.97 12.13 5.84
CA TYR A 167 14.80 11.39 5.40
C TYR A 167 15.13 9.89 5.22
N HIS A 168 16.23 9.61 4.52
CA HIS A 168 16.70 8.25 4.23
C HIS A 168 16.99 7.46 5.52
N ALA A 169 17.60 8.10 6.52
CA ALA A 169 17.89 7.49 7.82
C ALA A 169 16.64 6.91 8.52
N ILE A 170 15.45 7.42 8.18
CA ILE A 170 14.17 6.91 8.69
C ILE A 170 13.53 5.94 7.70
N SER A 171 13.48 6.27 6.42
CA SER A 171 12.74 5.49 5.42
C SER A 171 13.43 4.22 4.94
N TRP A 172 14.73 4.03 5.21
CA TRP A 172 15.50 2.91 4.63
C TRP A 172 14.95 1.54 4.99
N HIS A 173 14.44 1.34 6.22
CA HIS A 173 13.85 0.05 6.62
C HIS A 173 12.68 -0.32 5.71
N SER A 174 11.79 0.63 5.42
CA SER A 174 10.66 0.36 4.51
C SER A 174 11.08 0.10 3.07
N MET A 175 12.19 0.70 2.63
CA MET A 175 12.77 0.37 1.32
C MET A 175 13.32 -1.06 1.30
N TYR A 176 14.03 -1.44 2.37
CA TYR A 176 14.55 -2.79 2.54
C TYR A 176 13.43 -3.83 2.60
N ASP A 177 12.40 -3.60 3.42
CA ASP A 177 11.25 -4.50 3.56
C ASP A 177 10.53 -4.67 2.21
N ALA A 178 10.30 -3.59 1.48
CA ALA A 178 9.69 -3.65 0.16
C ALA A 178 10.54 -4.44 -0.85
N HIS A 179 11.87 -4.29 -0.79
CA HIS A 179 12.78 -5.04 -1.64
C HIS A 179 12.78 -6.54 -1.31
N VAL A 180 12.91 -6.89 -0.02
CA VAL A 180 12.89 -8.29 0.43
C VAL A 180 11.56 -8.95 0.09
N GLN A 181 10.45 -8.24 0.31
CA GLN A 181 9.12 -8.72 -0.08
C GLN A 181 9.03 -8.92 -1.59
N GLY A 182 9.56 -8.00 -2.39
CA GLY A 182 9.61 -8.14 -3.85
C GLY A 182 10.37 -9.39 -4.33
N LEU A 183 11.46 -9.75 -3.66
CA LEU A 183 12.22 -10.98 -3.97
C LEU A 183 11.45 -12.25 -3.58
N ALA A 184 10.81 -12.26 -2.41
CA ALA A 184 9.95 -13.38 -2.01
C ALA A 184 8.80 -13.54 -3.01
N ASP A 185 8.22 -12.41 -3.41
CA ASP A 185 7.13 -12.33 -4.35
C ASP A 185 7.48 -12.91 -5.73
N GLU A 186 8.69 -12.63 -6.22
CA GLU A 186 9.25 -13.18 -7.45
C GLU A 186 9.43 -14.70 -7.34
N GLN A 187 9.99 -15.18 -6.22
CA GLN A 187 10.22 -16.61 -5.98
C GLN A 187 8.90 -17.39 -5.95
N ASP A 188 7.88 -16.90 -5.24
CA ASP A 188 6.55 -17.51 -5.18
C ASP A 188 5.92 -17.65 -6.58
N CYS A 189 6.11 -16.63 -7.44
CA CYS A 189 5.61 -16.67 -8.81
C CYS A 189 6.32 -17.73 -9.65
N LEU A 190 7.63 -17.92 -9.46
CA LEU A 190 8.39 -18.97 -10.13
C LEU A 190 7.93 -20.35 -9.70
N GLU A 191 7.72 -20.56 -8.39
CA GLU A 191 7.23 -21.83 -7.84
C GLU A 191 5.84 -22.17 -8.38
N ALA A 192 4.91 -21.20 -8.37
CA ALA A 192 3.57 -21.38 -8.93
C ALA A 192 3.60 -21.72 -10.43
N ALA A 193 4.54 -21.14 -11.19
CA ALA A 193 4.71 -21.46 -12.60
C ALA A 193 5.21 -22.90 -12.81
N VAL A 194 6.15 -23.36 -11.98
CA VAL A 194 6.67 -24.73 -12.02
C VAL A 194 5.56 -25.73 -11.67
N ASP A 195 4.78 -25.47 -10.63
CA ASP A 195 3.67 -26.34 -10.22
C ASP A 195 2.60 -26.46 -11.30
N SER A 196 2.30 -25.35 -11.99
CA SER A 196 1.39 -25.34 -13.14
C SER A 196 1.91 -26.22 -14.29
N ILE A 197 3.22 -26.16 -14.58
CA ILE A 197 3.85 -27.02 -15.60
C ILE A 197 3.79 -28.49 -15.21
N ILE A 198 4.10 -28.83 -13.95
CA ILE A 198 4.07 -30.21 -13.44
C ILE A 198 2.65 -30.77 -13.49
N CYS A 199 1.65 -29.98 -13.06
CA CYS A 199 0.24 -30.37 -13.12
C CYS A 199 -0.20 -30.64 -14.57
N THR A 200 0.18 -29.76 -15.50
CA THR A 200 -0.10 -29.93 -16.93
C THR A 200 0.57 -31.18 -17.49
N ALA A 201 1.86 -31.40 -17.21
CA ALA A 201 2.60 -32.58 -17.69
C ALA A 201 2.02 -33.90 -17.14
N THR A 202 1.60 -33.92 -15.87
CA THR A 202 1.00 -35.09 -15.24
C THR A 202 -0.35 -35.42 -15.89
N SER A 203 -1.17 -34.40 -16.17
CA SER A 203 -2.46 -34.59 -16.84
C SER A 203 -2.36 -35.15 -18.27
N VAL A 204 -1.23 -34.94 -18.96
CA VAL A 204 -0.97 -35.48 -20.31
C VAL A 204 -0.50 -36.94 -20.25
N LEU A 205 0.18 -37.36 -19.18
CA LEU A 205 0.66 -38.73 -19.02
C LEU A 205 -0.41 -39.68 -18.48
N GLU A 206 -1.46 -39.16 -17.84
CA GLU A 206 -2.69 -39.89 -17.55
C GLU A 206 -3.54 -40.04 -18.82
N GLU A 207 -3.01 -40.80 -19.78
CA GLU A 207 -3.79 -41.29 -20.93
C GLU A 207 -5.03 -42.05 -20.43
N PRO A 208 -6.24 -41.70 -20.90
CA PRO A 208 -7.46 -42.39 -20.50
C PRO A 208 -7.45 -43.81 -21.06
N ASP A 209 -7.26 -44.78 -20.16
CA ASP A 209 -7.92 -46.08 -20.24
C ASP A 209 -7.78 -46.86 -21.56
N ILE A 210 -6.55 -47.13 -21.99
CA ILE A 210 -6.29 -48.38 -22.74
C ILE A 210 -6.34 -49.60 -21.78
N PHE A 211 -6.22 -49.39 -20.46
CA PHE A 211 -6.18 -50.47 -19.47
C PHE A 211 -7.52 -50.82 -18.78
N ALA A 212 -8.57 -49.99 -18.87
CA ALA A 212 -9.90 -50.33 -18.33
C ALA A 212 -10.68 -51.37 -19.15
N ALA A 213 -10.17 -51.83 -20.31
CA ALA A 213 -10.83 -52.87 -21.11
C ALA A 213 -10.75 -54.30 -20.51
N LEU A 214 -10.12 -54.50 -19.35
CA LEU A 214 -9.97 -55.84 -18.74
C LEU A 214 -10.58 -56.03 -17.34
N SER A 215 -11.14 -55.00 -16.69
CA SER A 215 -11.81 -55.17 -15.39
C SER A 215 -13.33 -55.27 -15.53
N SER A 216 -13.82 -56.51 -15.41
CA SER A 216 -15.23 -56.89 -15.47
C SER A 216 -16.17 -56.14 -14.51
N PRO A 217 -17.46 -55.99 -14.88
CA PRO A 217 -18.47 -55.39 -14.00
C PRO A 217 -18.91 -56.41 -12.94
N SER A 218 -18.60 -56.16 -11.67
CA SER A 218 -19.15 -56.95 -10.58
C SER A 218 -19.43 -56.11 -9.33
N SER A 219 -20.72 -55.91 -9.11
CA SER A 219 -21.38 -55.93 -7.80
C SER A 219 -21.45 -54.63 -6.98
N LYS A 220 -22.57 -53.92 -7.20
CA LYS A 220 -23.48 -53.34 -6.19
C LYS A 220 -22.98 -53.37 -4.74
N ARG A 221 -22.67 -52.19 -4.16
CA ARG A 221 -22.84 -51.93 -2.72
C ARG A 221 -23.25 -50.47 -2.45
N ASN A 222 -24.49 -50.34 -2.02
CA ASN A 222 -25.11 -49.39 -1.09
C ASN A 222 -24.27 -48.17 -0.64
N SER A 223 -24.67 -46.98 -1.06
CA SER A 223 -24.29 -45.72 -0.41
C SER A 223 -25.37 -45.32 0.60
N VAL A 224 -25.02 -45.40 1.87
CA VAL A 224 -25.80 -44.96 3.06
C VAL A 224 -25.23 -43.63 3.60
N LEU A 225 -24.45 -42.89 2.80
CA LEU A 225 -23.78 -41.66 3.24
C LEU A 225 -24.40 -40.38 2.65
N GLY A 226 -25.72 -40.39 2.41
CA GLY A 226 -26.47 -39.23 1.92
C GLY A 226 -27.24 -38.44 2.99
N SER A 227 -27.08 -38.71 4.30
CA SER A 227 -27.93 -38.10 5.34
C SER A 227 -27.21 -37.40 6.50
N ILE A 228 -25.92 -37.08 6.37
CA ILE A 228 -25.18 -36.37 7.42
C ILE A 228 -24.76 -35.04 6.80
N ILE A 229 -25.07 -33.93 7.47
CA ILE A 229 -24.95 -32.52 7.05
C ILE A 229 -26.26 -31.95 6.48
N SER A 230 -27.32 -31.97 7.30
CA SER A 230 -28.19 -30.80 7.44
C SER A 230 -27.62 -29.98 8.59
N ILE A 231 -27.06 -28.80 8.29
CA ILE A 231 -26.66 -27.81 9.30
C ILE A 231 -27.81 -26.81 9.36
N ASP A 232 -28.66 -26.97 10.36
CA ASP A 232 -29.64 -25.95 10.75
C ASP A 232 -28.87 -24.72 11.27
N HIS A 233 -29.08 -23.59 10.62
CA HIS A 233 -28.48 -22.31 10.92
C HIS A 233 -29.46 -21.48 11.77
N ASP A 234 -29.51 -21.78 13.07
CA ASP A 234 -30.17 -20.95 14.08
C ASP A 234 -29.37 -21.05 15.39
N GLN A 235 -28.33 -20.22 15.55
CA GLN A 235 -27.77 -19.92 16.86
C GLN A 235 -27.74 -18.41 17.09
N GLU A 236 -28.45 -18.00 18.12
CA GLU A 236 -28.50 -16.65 18.67
C GLU A 236 -27.08 -16.24 19.13
N GLU A 237 -26.60 -15.10 18.64
CA GLU A 237 -25.29 -14.56 18.97
C GLU A 237 -25.25 -14.03 20.41
N GLU A 238 -24.42 -14.66 21.25
CA GLU A 238 -23.93 -14.09 22.50
C GLU A 238 -22.81 -13.06 22.22
N PRO A 239 -22.80 -11.89 22.87
CA PRO A 239 -21.79 -10.86 22.64
C PRO A 239 -20.42 -11.29 23.18
N PHE A 240 -19.51 -11.69 22.29
CA PHE A 240 -18.10 -11.92 22.62
C PHE A 240 -17.41 -10.62 23.05
N ALA A 241 -16.99 -10.59 24.32
CA ALA A 241 -16.11 -9.55 24.83
C ALA A 241 -14.70 -9.70 24.21
N ILE A 242 -14.33 -8.75 23.36
CA ILE A 242 -13.00 -8.67 22.75
C ILE A 242 -11.98 -8.34 23.84
N ALA A 243 -11.16 -9.32 24.23
CA ALA A 243 -10.03 -9.11 25.13
C ALA A 243 -9.00 -8.17 24.47
N GLY A 244 -8.61 -7.12 25.19
CA GLY A 244 -7.63 -6.14 24.73
C GLY A 244 -6.25 -6.76 24.54
N PHE A 245 -5.72 -6.64 23.32
CA PHE A 245 -4.37 -7.07 22.97
C PHE A 245 -3.38 -5.92 23.23
N ASN A 246 -2.38 -6.18 24.07
CA ASN A 246 -1.34 -5.21 24.43
C ASN A 246 -0.33 -5.03 23.28
N SER A 247 -0.15 -3.79 22.83
CA SER A 247 0.71 -3.37 21.72
C SER A 247 2.20 -3.24 22.06
N ASP A 248 2.63 -3.68 23.24
CA ASP A 248 3.96 -3.34 23.77
C ASP A 248 5.11 -4.26 23.31
N LEU A 249 4.86 -5.18 22.36
CA LEU A 249 5.85 -6.16 21.93
C LEU A 249 6.88 -5.64 20.90
N TRP A 250 6.66 -4.47 20.27
CA TRP A 250 7.57 -3.94 19.25
C TRP A 250 8.68 -3.02 19.80
N THR A 251 8.70 -2.72 21.10
CA THR A 251 9.67 -1.76 21.69
C THR A 251 10.80 -2.43 22.50
N SER A 252 10.85 -3.78 22.59
CA SER A 252 11.79 -4.46 23.50
C SER A 252 13.22 -4.69 22.97
N CYS A 253 13.56 -4.33 21.73
CA CYS A 253 14.91 -4.59 21.20
C CYS A 253 15.96 -3.52 21.56
N ALA A 254 15.63 -2.49 22.33
CA ALA A 254 16.53 -1.34 22.56
C ALA A 254 17.49 -1.46 23.77
N SER A 255 17.76 -2.66 24.29
CA SER A 255 18.56 -2.83 25.54
C SER A 255 19.85 -3.66 25.43
N SER A 256 20.35 -3.97 24.23
CA SER A 256 21.71 -4.51 24.09
C SER A 256 22.74 -3.37 24.15
N SER A 257 23.59 -3.36 25.17
CA SER A 257 24.62 -2.34 25.41
C SER A 257 25.85 -2.42 24.48
N GLU A 258 25.76 -3.19 23.40
CA GLU A 258 26.81 -3.26 22.38
C GLU A 258 26.40 -2.36 21.23
N ALA A 259 27.22 -1.34 20.96
CA ALA A 259 27.05 -0.50 19.80
C ALA A 259 27.12 -1.40 18.55
N PRO A 260 26.05 -1.49 17.74
CA PRO A 260 26.09 -2.31 16.54
C PRO A 260 27.23 -1.81 15.64
N PRO A 261 27.94 -2.71 14.94
CA PRO A 261 28.97 -2.31 14.00
C PRO A 261 28.36 -1.31 13.01
N ALA A 262 29.04 -0.18 12.82
CA ALA A 262 28.59 0.87 11.93
C ALA A 262 28.30 0.27 10.54
N PHE A 263 27.03 0.24 10.16
CA PHE A 263 26.59 -0.30 8.89
C PHE A 263 27.17 0.57 7.77
N ASN A 264 28.03 -0.02 6.94
CA ASN A 264 28.69 0.68 5.86
C ASN A 264 27.77 0.70 4.62
N LEU A 265 27.05 1.83 4.45
CA LEU A 265 26.14 2.07 3.33
C LEU A 265 26.79 1.85 1.96
N ASN A 266 28.08 2.16 1.79
CA ASN A 266 28.77 1.99 0.51
C ASN A 266 28.96 0.51 0.15
N SER A 267 29.09 -0.37 1.14
CA SER A 267 29.20 -1.81 0.91
C SER A 267 27.89 -2.40 0.41
N PHE A 268 26.76 -1.96 0.97
CA PHE A 268 25.44 -2.51 0.63
C PHE A 268 25.03 -2.21 -0.82
N PHE A 269 25.25 -0.97 -1.29
CA PHE A 269 24.93 -0.62 -2.69
C PHE A 269 25.94 -1.16 -3.71
N SER A 270 27.17 -1.50 -3.29
CA SER A 270 28.16 -2.13 -4.18
C SER A 270 27.77 -3.57 -4.54
N ASP A 271 27.00 -4.24 -3.68
CA ASP A 271 26.55 -5.61 -3.86
C ASP A 271 25.18 -5.72 -4.54
N MET A 272 24.46 -4.61 -4.74
CA MET A 272 23.28 -4.60 -5.61
C MET A 272 23.74 -4.64 -7.07
N PRO A 273 23.50 -5.71 -7.84
CA PRO A 273 23.77 -5.70 -9.26
C PRO A 273 22.82 -4.68 -9.89
N VAL A 274 23.34 -3.50 -10.21
CA VAL A 274 22.68 -2.61 -11.15
C VAL A 274 22.69 -3.39 -12.46
N ALA A 275 21.56 -3.99 -12.82
CA ALA A 275 21.35 -4.56 -14.14
C ALA A 275 21.38 -3.40 -15.13
N VAL A 276 22.59 -2.98 -15.50
CA VAL A 276 22.84 -2.14 -16.65
C VAL A 276 22.50 -3.03 -17.84
N ALA A 277 21.27 -2.90 -18.33
CA ALA A 277 20.87 -3.51 -19.59
C ALA A 277 21.84 -3.01 -20.66
N ALA A 278 22.76 -3.87 -21.07
CA ALA A 278 23.64 -3.61 -22.20
C ALA A 278 22.76 -3.59 -23.46
N ALA A 279 22.59 -2.41 -24.03
CA ALA A 279 22.07 -2.20 -25.39
C ALA A 279 23.23 -2.22 -26.39
#